data_AF-A0A922YHS8-F1
#
_entry.id   AF-A0A922YHS8-F1
#
_cell.length_a   1.000
_cell.length_b   1.000
_cell.length_c   1.000
_cell.angle_alpha   90.00
_cell.angle_beta   90.00
_cell.angle_gamma   90.00
#
_symmetry.space_group_name_H-M   'P 1'
#
loop_
_entity.id
_entity.type
_entity.pdbx_description
1 polymer ?
#
loop_
_entity_poly.entity_id
_entity_poly.type
_entity_poly.pdbx_seq_one_letter_code
_entity_poly.pdbx_strand_id
1 'polypeptide(L)'
;MITPYAIGLFASGTALAARPLCLSSRTIGAGLLVAGALLMASPAFADETLLATDNSEVACTISKSGLTRVSLKDDRFASVSKLTTGNETDDFTVVNEPTRGDIYISVPEGFTKDEVSFFGTTAKGFVYKFACRLEGERAHQVFVENRDILGEEPA
;
A
#
# COMPACT_ATOMS: atom_id res chain seq x y z
N MET A 1 1.31 -14.32 10.82
CA MET A 1 2.01 -15.50 11.39
C MET A 1 2.44 -15.15 12.80
N ILE A 2 2.16 -15.99 13.80
CA ILE A 2 2.55 -15.72 15.20
C ILE A 2 4.02 -16.13 15.36
N THR A 3 4.90 -15.16 15.61
CA THR A 3 6.34 -15.39 15.78
C THR A 3 6.57 -16.21 17.06
N PRO A 4 7.47 -17.22 17.08
CA PRO A 4 7.73 -18.04 18.27
C PRO A 4 8.12 -17.22 19.52
N TYR A 5 8.73 -16.05 19.31
CA TYR A 5 9.04 -15.08 20.37
C TYR A 5 7.78 -14.47 21.04
N ALA A 6 6.71 -14.22 20.28
CA ALA A 6 5.46 -13.69 20.82
C ALA A 6 4.77 -14.72 21.74
N ILE A 7 4.81 -16.01 21.39
CA ILE A 7 4.28 -17.09 22.23
C ILE A 7 5.02 -17.16 23.57
N GLY A 8 6.35 -17.07 23.55
CA GLY A 8 7.16 -17.05 24.77
C GLY A 8 6.87 -15.86 25.68
N LEU A 9 6.64 -14.68 25.11
CA LEU A 9 6.29 -13.46 25.85
C LEU A 9 4.88 -13.53 26.45
N PHE A 10 3.90 -14.09 25.74
CA PHE A 10 2.55 -14.28 26.29
C PHE A 10 2.52 -15.34 27.40
N ALA A 11 3.23 -16.45 27.24
CA ALA A 11 3.28 -17.52 28.25
C ALA A 11 3.98 -17.05 29.54
N SER A 12 5.10 -16.35 29.42
CA SER A 12 5.80 -15.79 30.59
C SER A 12 5.04 -14.61 31.21
N GLY A 13 4.49 -13.72 30.39
CA GLY A 13 3.69 -12.57 30.84
C GLY A 13 2.45 -12.98 31.64
N THR A 14 1.70 -14.00 31.19
CA THR A 14 0.55 -14.55 31.93
C THR A 14 0.96 -15.20 33.25
N ALA A 15 2.06 -15.98 33.27
CA ALA A 15 2.56 -16.62 34.48
C ALA A 15 3.04 -15.62 35.57
N LEU A 16 3.63 -14.49 35.16
CA LEU A 16 4.08 -13.44 36.09
C LEU A 16 2.92 -12.53 36.55
N ALA A 17 1.96 -12.25 35.67
CA ALA A 17 0.78 -11.43 35.98
C ALA A 17 -0.21 -12.15 36.93
N ALA A 18 -0.25 -13.48 36.90
CA ALA A 18 -1.14 -14.31 37.73
C ALA A 18 -0.74 -14.37 39.22
N ARG A 19 0.39 -13.75 39.64
CA ARG A 19 0.83 -13.72 41.04
C ARG A 19 0.20 -12.52 41.78
N PRO A 20 -0.83 -12.72 42.63
CA PRO A 20 -1.64 -11.61 43.16
C PRO A 20 -0.95 -10.80 44.26
N LEU A 21 0.08 -11.35 44.91
CA LEU A 21 0.72 -10.78 46.10
C LEU A 21 1.99 -9.96 45.81
N CYS A 22 2.52 -9.99 44.59
CA CYS A 22 3.75 -9.29 44.22
C CYS A 22 3.48 -8.24 43.14
N LEU A 23 3.45 -6.96 43.54
CA LEU A 23 3.23 -5.85 42.61
C LEU A 23 4.31 -5.78 41.51
N SER A 24 5.57 -6.06 41.87
CA SER A 24 6.70 -6.09 40.95
C SER A 24 6.60 -7.20 39.89
N SER A 25 6.09 -8.39 40.24
CA SER A 25 5.89 -9.45 39.25
C SER A 25 4.73 -9.14 38.32
N ARG A 26 3.69 -8.46 38.82
CA ARG A 26 2.55 -8.02 38.01
C ARG A 26 2.95 -6.97 36.96
N THR A 27 3.79 -6.00 37.33
CA THR A 27 4.24 -4.98 36.37
C THR A 27 5.13 -5.58 35.28
N ILE A 28 6.03 -6.50 35.64
CA ILE A 28 6.86 -7.23 34.67
C ILE A 28 5.98 -8.10 33.76
N GLY A 29 5.02 -8.84 34.32
CA GLY A 29 4.08 -9.66 33.55
C GLY A 29 3.25 -8.84 32.56
N ALA A 30 2.71 -7.70 32.98
CA ALA A 30 2.00 -6.77 32.11
C ALA A 30 2.91 -6.24 30.98
N GLY A 31 4.16 -5.89 31.29
CA GLY A 31 5.14 -5.45 30.29
C GLY A 31 5.42 -6.50 29.22
N LEU A 32 5.54 -7.77 29.61
CA LEU A 32 5.76 -8.89 28.68
C LEU A 32 4.54 -9.15 27.76
N LEU A 33 3.33 -9.01 28.30
CA LEU A 33 2.10 -9.11 27.50
C LEU A 33 1.99 -7.99 26.46
N VAL A 34 2.32 -6.75 26.84
CA VAL A 34 2.35 -5.60 25.93
C VAL A 34 3.43 -5.80 24.86
N ALA A 35 4.63 -6.25 25.23
CA ALA A 35 5.70 -6.55 24.28
C ALA A 35 5.31 -7.66 23.29
N GLY A 36 4.64 -8.72 23.77
CA GLY A 36 4.09 -9.78 22.92
C GLY A 36 3.06 -9.26 21.93
N ALA A 37 2.17 -8.35 22.36
CA ALA A 37 1.17 -7.73 21.50
C ALA A 37 1.79 -6.80 20.43
N LEU A 38 2.84 -6.05 20.78
CA LEU A 38 3.55 -5.19 19.83
C LEU A 38 4.27 -5.99 18.73
N LEU A 39 4.82 -7.16 19.05
CA LEU A 39 5.45 -8.05 18.07
C LEU A 39 4.44 -8.75 17.13
N MET A 40 3.15 -8.67 17.45
CA MET A 40 2.05 -9.20 16.64
C MET A 40 1.41 -8.14 15.75
N ALA A 41 1.84 -6.88 15.86
CA ALA A 41 1.39 -5.82 14.98
C ALA A 41 1.95 -6.07 13.57
N SER A 42 1.12 -6.64 12.68
CA SER A 42 1.41 -6.64 11.26
C SER A 42 1.06 -5.26 10.68
N PRO A 43 1.97 -4.62 9.94
CA PRO A 43 1.65 -3.36 9.27
C PRO A 43 0.48 -3.59 8.30
N ALA A 44 -0.60 -2.85 8.52
CA ALA A 44 -1.74 -2.83 7.62
C ALA A 44 -1.41 -1.89 6.44
N PHE A 45 -0.65 -2.39 5.46
CA PHE A 45 -0.49 -1.72 4.17
C PHE A 45 -1.80 -1.91 3.38
N ALA A 46 -2.72 -0.97 3.55
CA ALA A 46 -3.93 -0.88 2.73
C ALA A 46 -3.90 0.39 1.87
N ASP A 47 -3.47 1.50 2.47
CA ASP A 47 -3.51 2.82 1.85
C ASP A 47 -2.09 3.40 1.76
N GLU A 48 -1.56 3.51 0.54
CA GLU A 48 -0.27 4.13 0.24
C GLU A 48 -0.52 5.57 -0.23
N THR A 49 0.12 6.57 0.37
CA THR A 49 0.03 7.97 -0.10
C THR A 49 1.37 8.39 -0.66
N LEU A 50 1.38 8.80 -1.94
CA LEU A 50 2.56 9.16 -2.70
C LEU A 50 2.52 10.64 -3.07
N LEU A 51 3.67 11.27 -2.88
CA LEU A 51 3.87 12.66 -3.28
C LEU A 51 4.54 12.69 -4.66
N ALA A 52 3.93 13.39 -5.60
CA ALA A 52 4.37 13.50 -6.98
C ALA A 52 4.51 14.98 -7.41
N THR A 53 5.21 15.17 -8.52
CA THR A 53 5.37 16.45 -9.23
C THR A 53 5.02 16.20 -10.69
N ASP A 54 4.69 17.24 -11.45
CA ASP A 54 4.43 17.08 -12.88
C ASP A 54 5.62 16.43 -13.62
N ASN A 55 5.32 15.53 -14.55
CA ASN A 55 6.29 14.72 -15.30
C ASN A 55 7.19 13.83 -14.44
N SER A 56 6.88 13.62 -13.16
CA SER A 56 7.64 12.73 -12.30
C SER A 56 7.23 11.27 -12.47
N GLU A 57 8.15 10.37 -12.12
CA GLU A 57 7.82 8.96 -11.92
C GLU A 57 7.13 8.79 -10.56
N VAL A 58 6.04 8.03 -10.55
CA VAL A 58 5.29 7.63 -9.36
C VAL A 58 5.57 6.17 -9.12
N ALA A 59 6.47 5.89 -8.19
CA ALA A 59 6.78 4.54 -7.74
C ALA A 59 5.72 4.08 -6.75
N CYS A 60 4.93 3.06 -7.11
CA CYS A 60 3.81 2.60 -6.28
C CYS A 60 3.79 1.08 -6.10
N THR A 61 2.97 0.58 -5.18
CA THR A 61 2.74 -0.85 -5.02
C THR A 61 1.31 -1.22 -5.40
N ILE A 62 1.16 -2.24 -6.23
CA ILE A 62 -0.13 -2.75 -6.69
C ILE A 62 -0.27 -4.25 -6.41
N SER A 63 -1.51 -4.71 -6.31
CA SER A 63 -1.83 -6.11 -6.06
C SER A 63 -1.43 -7.04 -7.21
N LYS A 64 -0.95 -8.25 -6.89
CA LYS A 64 -0.68 -9.32 -7.87
C LYS A 64 -1.94 -9.96 -8.44
N SER A 65 -3.00 -10.03 -7.65
CA SER A 65 -4.26 -10.70 -8.03
C SER A 65 -5.51 -9.90 -7.68
N GLY A 66 -5.40 -8.96 -6.75
CA GLY A 66 -6.48 -8.07 -6.35
C GLY A 66 -6.63 -6.84 -7.25
N LEU A 67 -7.71 -6.11 -7.04
CA LEU A 67 -7.93 -4.82 -7.68
C LEU A 67 -7.15 -3.74 -6.94
N THR A 68 -6.43 -2.89 -7.67
CA THR A 68 -5.78 -1.70 -7.09
C THR A 68 -6.48 -0.43 -7.58
N ARG A 69 -6.85 0.46 -6.65
CA ARG A 69 -7.40 1.78 -6.96
C ARG A 69 -6.34 2.84 -6.78
N VAL A 70 -6.12 3.67 -7.81
CA VAL A 70 -5.29 4.87 -7.74
C VAL A 70 -6.20 6.09 -7.83
N SER A 71 -6.13 6.98 -6.86
CA SER A 71 -6.90 8.23 -6.81
C SER A 71 -5.97 9.43 -6.65
N LEU A 72 -6.26 10.53 -7.34
CA LEU A 72 -5.55 11.79 -7.12
C LEU A 72 -6.26 12.67 -6.10
N LYS A 73 -5.47 13.39 -5.32
CA LYS A 73 -5.96 14.47 -4.46
C LYS A 73 -6.08 15.77 -5.26
N ASP A 74 -7.21 16.45 -5.07
CA ASP A 74 -7.52 17.75 -5.69
C ASP A 74 -7.44 17.78 -7.24
N ASP A 75 -7.45 16.62 -7.87
CA ASP A 75 -7.46 16.43 -9.32
C ASP A 75 -8.10 15.08 -9.65
N ARG A 76 -8.21 14.76 -10.93
CA ARG A 76 -8.76 13.51 -11.43
C ARG A 76 -8.06 13.08 -12.70
N PHE A 77 -7.96 11.78 -12.94
CA PHE A 77 -7.42 11.28 -14.20
C PHE A 77 -8.43 11.47 -15.33
N ALA A 78 -7.99 12.08 -16.42
CA ALA A 78 -8.77 12.27 -17.64
C ALA A 78 -8.49 11.19 -18.68
N SER A 79 -7.26 10.66 -18.72
CA SER A 79 -6.90 9.58 -19.62
C SER A 79 -5.73 8.75 -19.08
N VAL A 80 -5.62 7.54 -19.62
CA VAL A 80 -4.55 6.59 -19.28
C VAL A 80 -4.03 5.95 -20.56
N SER A 81 -2.71 5.81 -20.63
CA SER A 81 -2.01 5.20 -21.76
C SER A 81 -1.06 4.13 -21.24
N LYS A 82 -1.25 2.88 -21.65
CA LYS A 82 -0.34 1.76 -21.37
C LYS A 82 0.24 1.20 -22.66
N LEU A 83 1.37 0.52 -22.56
CA LEU A 83 1.92 -0.25 -23.67
C LEU A 83 1.23 -1.62 -23.74
N THR A 84 0.52 -1.90 -24.84
CA THR A 84 -0.06 -3.22 -25.09
C THR A 84 1.01 -4.16 -25.66
N THR A 85 1.26 -5.27 -24.99
CA THR A 85 2.30 -6.25 -25.38
C THR A 85 1.83 -7.26 -26.43
N GLY A 86 0.52 -7.36 -26.67
CA GLY A 86 -0.09 -8.32 -27.60
C GLY A 86 -0.13 -9.76 -27.08
N ASN A 87 0.39 -10.02 -25.88
CA ASN A 87 0.31 -11.30 -25.18
C ASN A 87 -0.57 -11.12 -23.93
N GLU A 88 -1.69 -11.84 -23.84
CA GLU A 88 -2.67 -11.70 -22.75
C GLU A 88 -2.05 -12.01 -21.38
N THR A 89 -1.08 -12.93 -21.31
CA THR A 89 -0.40 -13.29 -20.05
C THR A 89 0.55 -12.21 -19.56
N ASP A 90 1.06 -11.37 -20.46
CA ASP A 90 2.00 -10.28 -20.14
C ASP A 90 1.34 -8.90 -20.24
N ASP A 91 0.00 -8.84 -20.29
CA ASP A 91 -0.77 -7.61 -20.39
C ASP A 91 -1.63 -7.40 -19.13
N PHE A 92 -1.55 -6.22 -18.54
CA PHE A 92 -2.32 -5.85 -17.35
C PHE A 92 -3.41 -4.85 -17.74
N THR A 93 -4.54 -4.86 -17.04
CA THR A 93 -5.65 -3.97 -17.36
C THR A 93 -5.58 -2.71 -16.54
N VAL A 94 -5.76 -1.57 -17.20
CA VAL A 94 -5.90 -0.25 -16.57
C VAL A 94 -7.12 0.44 -17.13
N VAL A 95 -8.04 0.84 -16.24
CA VAL A 95 -9.31 1.48 -16.61
C VAL A 95 -9.46 2.78 -15.85
N ASN A 96 -9.82 3.84 -16.56
CA ASN A 96 -10.23 5.10 -15.96
C ASN A 96 -11.74 5.06 -15.66
N GLU A 97 -12.11 5.35 -14.42
CA GLU A 97 -13.52 5.51 -14.03
C GLU A 97 -13.92 6.97 -14.21
N PRO A 98 -14.79 7.30 -15.17
CA PRO A 98 -14.98 8.69 -15.60
C PRO A 98 -15.69 9.58 -14.57
N THR A 99 -16.44 9.01 -13.62
CA THR A 99 -17.24 9.77 -12.66
C THR A 99 -16.37 10.40 -11.58
N ARG A 100 -15.50 9.60 -10.96
CA ARG A 100 -14.54 10.08 -9.95
C ARG A 100 -13.18 10.44 -10.56
N GLY A 101 -12.86 9.87 -11.73
CA GLY A 101 -11.56 9.94 -12.38
C GLY A 101 -10.48 9.19 -11.61
N ASP A 102 -10.87 8.12 -10.90
CA ASP A 102 -9.94 7.14 -10.32
C ASP A 102 -9.46 6.19 -11.43
N ILE A 103 -8.31 5.57 -11.22
CA ILE A 103 -7.80 4.49 -12.06
C ILE A 103 -7.91 3.17 -11.31
N TYR A 104 -8.36 2.15 -12.03
CA TYR A 104 -8.41 0.77 -11.58
C TYR A 104 -7.42 -0.08 -12.34
N ILE A 105 -6.58 -0.80 -11.60
CA ILE A 105 -5.54 -1.68 -12.15
C ILE A 105 -5.82 -3.10 -11.70
N SER A 106 -5.78 -4.04 -12.65
CA SER A 106 -5.86 -5.47 -12.36
C SER A 106 -4.85 -6.22 -13.22
N VAL A 107 -4.14 -7.16 -12.58
CA VAL A 107 -3.14 -7.99 -13.23
C VAL A 107 -3.70 -9.40 -13.40
N PRO A 108 -3.54 -10.04 -14.57
CA PRO A 108 -4.02 -11.40 -14.77
C PRO A 108 -3.19 -12.41 -13.98
N GLU A 109 -3.79 -13.56 -13.71
CA GLU A 109 -3.07 -14.69 -13.10
C GLU A 109 -1.95 -15.17 -14.04
N GLY A 110 -0.76 -15.41 -13.49
CA GLY A 110 0.41 -15.85 -14.27
C GLY A 110 1.22 -14.73 -14.93
N PHE A 111 0.93 -13.45 -14.62
CA PHE A 111 1.74 -12.32 -15.07
C PHE A 111 3.19 -12.46 -14.62
N THR A 112 4.11 -12.39 -15.57
CA THR A 112 5.52 -12.82 -15.38
C THR A 112 6.45 -11.71 -14.89
N LYS A 113 6.06 -10.45 -15.04
CA LYS A 113 6.89 -9.30 -14.66
C LYS A 113 6.58 -8.89 -13.21
N ASP A 114 7.58 -8.37 -12.52
CA ASP A 114 7.42 -7.87 -11.14
C ASP A 114 6.94 -6.42 -11.08
N GLU A 115 6.84 -5.73 -12.22
CA GLU A 115 6.48 -4.32 -12.32
C GLU A 115 5.60 -4.05 -13.55
N VAL A 116 4.67 -3.11 -13.39
CA VAL A 116 3.86 -2.55 -14.49
C VAL A 116 4.13 -1.07 -14.65
N SER A 117 4.06 -0.56 -15.88
CA SER A 117 4.20 0.87 -16.14
C SER A 117 3.19 1.41 -17.14
N PHE A 118 2.69 2.60 -16.85
CA PHE A 118 1.71 3.31 -17.68
C PHE A 118 1.80 4.82 -17.43
N PHE A 119 1.21 5.60 -18.32
CA PHE A 119 1.10 7.04 -18.20
C PHE A 119 -0.33 7.42 -17.83
N GLY A 120 -0.47 8.31 -16.85
CA GLY A 120 -1.75 8.91 -16.47
C GLY A 120 -1.71 10.41 -16.78
N THR A 121 -2.72 10.91 -17.50
CA THR A 121 -2.91 12.35 -17.71
C THR A 121 -4.12 12.83 -16.92
N THR A 122 -3.95 13.91 -16.20
CA THR A 122 -5.00 14.50 -15.34
C THR A 122 -5.89 15.49 -16.09
N ALA A 123 -7.02 15.84 -15.49
CA ALA A 123 -7.90 16.88 -16.01
C ALA A 123 -7.26 18.27 -15.95
N LYS A 124 -6.31 18.52 -15.03
CA LYS A 124 -5.53 19.77 -14.97
C LYS A 124 -4.34 19.80 -15.94
N GLY A 125 -4.05 18.71 -16.65
CA GLY A 125 -3.01 18.63 -17.68
C GLY A 125 -1.66 18.11 -17.20
N PHE A 126 -1.53 17.73 -15.92
CA PHE A 126 -0.34 17.06 -15.40
C PHE A 126 -0.22 15.63 -15.92
N VAL A 127 1.01 15.18 -16.13
CA VAL A 127 1.33 13.85 -16.64
C VAL A 127 2.22 13.11 -15.64
N TYR A 128 1.84 11.88 -15.31
CA TYR A 128 2.63 11.00 -14.45
C TYR A 128 3.04 9.74 -15.19
N LYS A 129 4.25 9.29 -14.91
CA LYS A 129 4.70 7.94 -15.27
C LYS A 129 4.57 7.05 -14.05
N PHE A 130 3.64 6.11 -14.06
CA PHE A 130 3.51 5.11 -13.01
C PHE A 130 4.50 3.98 -13.27
N ALA A 131 5.28 3.61 -12.26
CA ALA A 131 6.17 2.45 -12.23
C ALA A 131 5.86 1.66 -10.96
N CYS A 132 4.93 0.70 -11.07
CA CYS A 132 4.34 0.08 -9.91
C CYS A 132 4.73 -1.38 -9.76
N ARG A 133 5.27 -1.71 -8.59
CA ARG A 133 5.70 -3.07 -8.24
C ARG A 133 4.52 -3.90 -7.79
N LEU A 134 4.60 -5.18 -8.10
CA LEU A 134 3.57 -6.15 -7.77
C LEU A 134 3.84 -6.79 -6.40
N GLU A 135 2.91 -6.61 -5.45
CA GLU A 135 3.01 -7.17 -4.11
C GLU A 135 1.65 -7.59 -3.56
N GLY A 136 1.60 -8.73 -2.87
CA GLY A 136 0.43 -9.18 -2.14
C GLY A 136 -0.76 -9.60 -3.02
N GLU A 137 -1.72 -10.27 -2.37
CA GLU A 137 -2.93 -10.81 -3.01
C GLU A 137 -4.19 -10.01 -2.62
N ARG A 138 -4.05 -9.02 -1.73
CA ARG A 138 -5.18 -8.21 -1.25
C ARG A 138 -5.38 -7.02 -2.17
N ALA A 139 -6.59 -6.45 -2.18
CA ALA A 139 -6.82 -5.17 -2.83
C ALA A 139 -5.94 -4.07 -2.20
N HIS A 140 -5.42 -3.17 -3.04
CA HIS A 140 -4.58 -2.04 -2.65
C HIS A 140 -5.24 -0.72 -3.01
N GLN A 141 -4.88 0.33 -2.27
CA GLN A 141 -5.31 1.69 -2.54
C GLN A 141 -4.11 2.63 -2.51
N VAL A 142 -3.97 3.41 -3.58
CA VAL A 142 -2.89 4.37 -3.76
C VAL A 142 -3.50 5.76 -3.92
N PHE A 143 -3.07 6.68 -3.07
CA PHE A 143 -3.41 8.09 -3.13
C PHE A 143 -2.21 8.85 -3.68
N VAL A 144 -2.41 9.67 -4.71
CA VAL A 144 -1.36 10.50 -5.29
C VAL A 144 -1.67 11.97 -5.01
N GLU A 145 -0.73 12.66 -4.39
CA GLU A 145 -0.80 14.10 -4.12
C GLU A 145 0.22 14.83 -4.99
N ASN A 146 -0.19 15.87 -5.72
CA ASN A 146 0.72 16.68 -6.52
C ASN A 146 1.14 17.94 -5.75
N ARG A 147 2.45 18.13 -5.53
CA ARG A 147 2.99 19.34 -4.87
C ARG A 147 2.70 20.62 -5.64
N ASP A 148 2.71 20.55 -6.97
CA ASP A 148 2.52 21.71 -7.83
C ASP A 148 1.08 22.24 -7.75
N ILE A 149 0.13 21.38 -7.39
CA ILE A 149 -1.26 21.77 -7.14
C ILE A 149 -1.39 22.53 -5.81
N LEU A 150 -0.57 22.17 -4.82
CA LEU A 150 -0.60 22.76 -3.49
C LEU A 150 0.14 24.10 -3.41
N GLY A 151 0.87 24.50 -4.46
CA GLY A 151 1.66 25.73 -4.48
C GLY A 151 2.92 25.66 -3.62
N GLU A 152 3.38 24.45 -3.28
CA GLU A 152 4.55 24.23 -2.46
C GLU A 152 5.80 24.18 -3.36
N GLU A 153 6.49 25.33 -3.52
CA GLU A 153 7.74 25.40 -4.30
C GLU A 153 8.79 24.40 -3.76
N PRO A 154 9.58 23.75 -4.65
CA PRO A 154 10.69 22.91 -4.22
C PRO A 154 11.74 23.78 -3.50
N ALA A 155 12.12 23.38 -2.29
CA ALA A 155 13.21 23.98 -1.53
C ALA A 155 14.59 23.59 -2.11
#